data_AF-J0N0R7-F1
#
_entry.id   AF-J0N0R7-F1
#
_cell.length_a   1.000
_cell.length_b   1.000
_cell.length_c   1.000
_cell.angle_alpha   90.00
_cell.angle_beta   90.00
_cell.angle_gamma   90.00
#
_symmetry.space_group_name_H-M   'P 1'
#
loop_
_entity.id
_entity.type
_entity.pdbx_description
1 polymer ?
#
loop_
_entity_poly.entity_id
_entity_poly.type
_entity_poly.pdbx_seq_one_letter_code
_entity_poly.pdbx_strand_id
1 'polypeptide(L)'
;MTRAAFLRRMLERYGSETVVTVPGESPVTVRAMIQAMNYKNKVYLDDAWMPEGYFDNSHFFYIGPPDCRLDQMNGAMLRCAEKEYKVIRAQGFLAGNRILYVWAVLRELPGEETDGGI
;
A
#
# COMPACT_ATOMS: atom_id res chain seq x y z
N MET A 1 7.69 -24.42 10.28
CA MET A 1 7.44 -23.36 9.27
C MET A 1 7.96 -22.04 9.81
N THR A 2 8.72 -21.25 9.04
CA THR A 2 9.26 -19.97 9.53
C THR A 2 8.17 -18.89 9.52
N ARG A 3 8.30 -17.86 10.37
CA ARG A 3 7.33 -16.73 10.43
C ARG A 3 7.16 -16.04 9.08
N ALA A 4 8.26 -15.83 8.35
CA ALA A 4 8.25 -15.25 7.01
C ALA A 4 7.51 -16.14 6.00
N ALA A 5 7.74 -17.46 6.04
CA ALA A 5 7.04 -18.39 5.15
C ALA A 5 5.53 -18.44 5.43
N PHE A 6 5.13 -18.34 6.70
CA PHE A 6 3.72 -18.28 7.08
C PHE A 6 3.02 -17.05 6.48
N LEU A 7 3.60 -15.86 6.65
CA LEU A 7 3.03 -14.62 6.11
C LEU A 7 3.02 -14.61 4.58
N ARG A 8 4.07 -15.11 3.93
CA ARG A 8 4.08 -15.25 2.47
C ARG A 8 2.92 -16.11 1.99
N ARG A 9 2.72 -17.27 2.61
CA ARG A 9 1.62 -18.18 2.24
C ARG A 9 0.25 -17.58 2.51
N MET A 10 0.12 -16.75 3.55
CA MET A 10 -1.10 -15.98 3.81
C MET A 10 -1.37 -14.98 2.67
N LEU A 11 -0.36 -14.22 2.25
CA LEU A 11 -0.48 -13.26 1.14
C LEU A 11 -0.77 -13.95 -0.18
N GLU A 12 -0.09 -15.06 -0.49
CA GLU A 12 -0.36 -15.85 -1.70
C GLU A 12 -1.81 -16.31 -1.78
N ARG A 13 -2.39 -16.73 -0.65
CA ARG A 13 -3.74 -17.28 -0.60
C ARG A 13 -4.84 -16.21 -0.55
N TYR A 14 -4.60 -15.11 0.14
CA TYR A 14 -5.66 -14.13 0.47
C TYR A 14 -5.38 -12.71 -0.01
N GLY A 15 -4.14 -12.39 -0.39
CA GLY A 15 -3.82 -11.11 -1.02
C GLY A 15 -4.41 -11.05 -2.42
N SER A 16 -4.68 -9.85 -2.91
CA SER A 16 -5.05 -9.57 -4.29
C SER A 16 -3.81 -9.49 -5.18
N GLU A 17 -3.96 -9.75 -6.46
CA GLU A 17 -2.90 -9.46 -7.43
C GLU A 17 -2.67 -7.95 -7.49
N THR A 18 -1.43 -7.53 -7.28
CA THR A 18 -1.02 -6.13 -7.29
C THR A 18 0.21 -6.00 -8.17
N VAL A 19 0.11 -5.15 -9.18
CA VAL A 19 1.23 -4.81 -10.06
C VAL A 19 1.92 -3.58 -9.49
N VAL A 20 3.22 -3.69 -9.27
CA VAL A 20 4.08 -2.59 -8.82
C VAL A 20 4.89 -2.12 -10.02
N THR A 21 4.84 -0.83 -10.29
CA THR A 21 5.60 -0.18 -11.36
C THR A 21 6.52 0.88 -10.78
N VAL A 22 7.73 0.95 -11.30
CA VAL A 22 8.70 2.01 -11.02
C VAL A 22 9.16 2.57 -12.36
N PRO A 23 9.23 3.90 -12.55
CA PRO A 23 9.69 4.49 -13.80
C PRO A 23 11.06 3.95 -14.22
N GLY A 24 11.16 3.38 -15.42
CA GLY A 24 12.41 2.84 -15.96
C GLY A 24 12.74 1.40 -15.54
N GLU A 25 11.88 0.75 -14.74
CA GLU A 25 12.05 -0.65 -14.34
C GLU A 25 10.92 -1.53 -14.89
N SER A 26 11.18 -2.83 -14.99
CA SER A 26 10.14 -3.79 -15.36
C SER A 26 9.09 -3.93 -14.25
N PRO A 27 7.79 -4.00 -14.58
CA PRO A 27 6.74 -4.20 -13.58
C PRO A 27 6.93 -5.50 -12.78
N VAL A 28 6.60 -5.47 -11.50
CA VAL A 28 6.64 -6.62 -10.60
C VAL A 28 5.23 -6.94 -10.12
N THR A 29 4.78 -8.18 -10.32
CA THR A 29 3.48 -8.64 -9.82
C THR A 29 3.64 -9.37 -8.50
N VAL A 30 2.85 -8.98 -7.49
CA VAL A 30 2.84 -9.59 -6.15
C VAL A 30 1.43 -9.88 -5.67
N ARG A 31 1.32 -10.67 -4.61
CA ARG A 31 0.07 -10.84 -3.85
C ARG A 31 0.13 -9.97 -2.59
N ALA A 32 -0.77 -9.00 -2.48
CA ALA A 32 -0.79 -8.03 -1.40
C ALA A 32 -2.21 -7.72 -0.93
N MET A 33 -2.35 -7.28 0.31
CA MET A 33 -3.62 -6.80 0.85
C MET A 33 -3.59 -5.27 0.84
N ILE A 34 -4.63 -4.66 0.27
CA ILE A 34 -4.85 -3.21 0.30
C ILE A 34 -6.21 -2.99 0.96
N GLN A 35 -6.24 -2.19 2.03
CA GLN A 35 -7.46 -1.87 2.77
C GLN A 35 -7.56 -0.37 3.02
N ALA A 36 -8.77 0.19 2.96
CA ALA A 36 -8.98 1.58 3.35
C ALA A 36 -8.61 1.78 4.82
N MET A 37 -7.89 2.86 5.13
CA MET A 37 -7.62 3.21 6.52
C MET A 37 -8.86 3.88 7.11
N ASN A 38 -9.64 3.12 7.88
CA ASN A 38 -10.72 3.71 8.67
C ASN A 38 -10.12 4.58 9.77
N TYR A 39 -10.34 5.89 9.68
CA TYR A 39 -9.94 6.82 10.72
C TYR A 39 -10.75 6.55 11.99
N LYS A 40 -10.09 6.02 13.02
CA LYS A 40 -10.59 6.11 14.39
C LYS A 40 -9.98 7.36 14.99
N ASN A 41 -10.80 8.39 15.16
CA ASN A 41 -10.52 9.54 16.03
C ASN A 41 -10.04 9.04 17.40
N LYS A 42 -8.73 9.00 17.62
CA LYS A 42 -8.15 9.19 18.95
C LYS A 42 -7.58 10.60 18.89
N VAL A 43 -8.35 11.56 19.38
CA VAL A 43 -7.86 12.91 19.66
C VAL A 43 -6.68 12.75 20.62
N TYR A 44 -5.45 12.77 20.09
CA TYR A 44 -4.28 13.14 20.87
C TYR A 44 -4.28 14.66 20.88
N LEU A 45 -4.40 15.23 22.07
CA LEU A 45 -4.67 16.65 22.30
C LEU A 45 -3.57 17.62 21.85
N ASP A 46 -2.49 17.17 21.21
CA ASP A 46 -1.28 17.99 21.14
C ASP A 46 -0.39 17.89 19.90
N ASP A 47 -0.81 17.30 18.78
CA ASP A 47 0.02 17.39 17.56
C ASP A 47 -0.80 17.54 16.28
N ALA A 48 -0.57 18.69 15.63
CA ALA A 48 -0.90 19.09 14.26
C ALA A 48 -2.37 18.94 13.81
N TRP A 49 -3.07 20.08 13.82
CA TRP A 49 -4.36 20.26 13.15
C TRP A 49 -4.24 19.92 11.66
N MET A 50 -4.98 18.91 11.21
CA MET A 50 -5.53 18.94 9.85
C MET A 50 -6.66 19.99 9.86
N PRO A 51 -6.74 20.92 8.89
CA PRO A 51 -7.77 21.94 8.87
C PRO A 51 -9.17 21.32 8.99
N GLU A 52 -10.05 21.98 9.75
CA GLU A 52 -11.45 21.56 9.86
C GLU A 52 -12.07 21.40 8.46
N GLY A 53 -12.47 20.17 8.12
CA GLY A 53 -13.10 19.83 6.85
C GLY A 53 -12.24 19.09 5.81
N TYR A 54 -10.95 18.85 6.04
CA TYR A 54 -10.13 18.09 5.07
C TYR A 54 -9.83 16.67 5.53
N PHE A 55 -10.69 15.73 5.16
CA PHE A 55 -10.49 14.28 5.34
C PHE A 55 -11.01 13.55 4.10
N ASP A 56 -10.12 13.18 3.18
CA ASP A 56 -10.49 12.78 1.81
C ASP A 56 -10.73 11.27 1.61
N ASN A 57 -10.59 10.44 2.66
CA ASN A 57 -10.68 8.97 2.57
C ASN A 57 -9.74 8.33 1.52
N SER A 58 -8.71 9.03 1.05
CA SER A 58 -7.86 8.54 -0.06
C SER A 58 -6.71 7.65 0.41
N HIS A 59 -6.57 7.43 1.72
CA HIS A 59 -5.43 6.70 2.30
C HIS A 59 -5.74 5.23 2.53
N PHE A 60 -4.86 4.37 2.01
CA PHE A 60 -4.98 2.93 2.09
C PHE A 60 -3.75 2.33 2.75
N PHE A 61 -3.96 1.25 3.49
CA PHE A 61 -2.90 0.45 4.09
C PHE A 61 -2.61 -0.77 3.22
N TYR A 62 -1.33 -0.92 2.88
CA TYR A 62 -0.80 -2.03 2.12
C TYR A 62 -0.03 -2.98 3.03
N ILE A 63 -0.19 -4.28 2.81
CA ILE A 63 0.68 -5.34 3.33
C ILE A 63 1.09 -6.25 2.17
N GLY A 64 2.40 -6.36 1.93
CA GLY A 64 2.95 -7.15 0.84
C GLY A 64 4.17 -7.99 1.23
N PRO A 65 4.66 -8.81 0.29
CA PRO A 65 5.75 -9.75 0.56
C PRO A 65 7.05 -9.00 0.88
N PRO A 66 7.96 -9.61 1.67
CA PRO A 66 9.22 -8.97 2.06
C PRO A 66 10.18 -8.74 0.90
N ASP A 67 9.99 -9.39 -0.25
CA ASP A 67 10.85 -9.26 -1.43
C ASP A 67 10.48 -8.03 -2.28
N CYS A 68 9.26 -7.50 -2.12
CA CYS A 68 8.83 -6.28 -2.81
C CYS A 68 9.06 -5.09 -1.88
N ARG A 69 10.31 -4.60 -1.88
CA ARG A 69 10.79 -3.54 -1.00
C ARG A 69 10.34 -2.17 -1.47
N LEU A 70 9.04 -1.87 -1.32
CA LEU A 70 8.48 -0.55 -1.66
C LEU A 70 9.20 0.60 -0.93
N ASP A 71 9.81 0.34 0.23
CA ASP A 71 10.64 1.29 0.97
C ASP A 71 12.00 1.60 0.32
N GLN A 72 12.34 0.89 -0.76
CA GLN A 72 13.54 1.06 -1.57
C GLN A 72 13.22 1.42 -3.03
N MET A 73 11.93 1.45 -3.41
CA MET A 73 11.45 1.68 -4.77
C MET A 73 10.91 3.11 -4.91
N ASN A 74 11.80 4.04 -5.24
CA ASN A 74 11.44 5.46 -5.35
C ASN A 74 10.47 5.72 -6.50
N GLY A 75 9.35 6.38 -6.21
CA GLY A 75 8.32 6.66 -7.22
C GLY A 75 7.46 5.45 -7.60
N ALA A 76 7.46 4.39 -6.78
CA ALA A 76 6.62 3.22 -7.01
C ALA A 76 5.13 3.59 -7.06
N MET A 77 4.44 3.01 -8.04
CA MET A 77 2.99 3.02 -8.18
C MET A 77 2.45 1.59 -8.11
N LEU A 78 1.27 1.45 -7.55
CA LEU A 78 0.59 0.17 -7.39
C LEU A 78 -0.71 0.19 -8.17
N ARG A 79 -0.97 -0.86 -8.93
CA ARG A 79 -2.27 -1.12 -9.53
C ARG A 79 -2.84 -2.41 -8.97
N CYS A 80 -4.05 -2.35 -8.43
CA CYS A 80 -4.75 -3.51 -7.89
C CYS A 80 -6.22 -3.43 -8.33
N ALA A 81 -6.68 -4.44 -9.08
CA ALA A 81 -7.91 -4.35 -9.86
C ALA A 81 -7.91 -3.10 -10.75
N GLU A 82 -8.97 -2.30 -10.73
CA GLU A 82 -9.14 -1.07 -11.53
C GLU A 82 -8.65 0.19 -10.81
N LYS A 83 -7.96 0.04 -9.67
CA LYS A 83 -7.50 1.15 -8.84
C LYS A 83 -6.00 1.32 -8.92
N GLU A 84 -5.57 2.58 -8.98
CA GLU A 84 -4.18 2.97 -8.92
C GLU A 84 -3.86 3.70 -7.64
N TYR A 85 -2.66 3.48 -7.13
CA TYR A 85 -2.21 4.02 -5.87
C TYR A 85 -0.78 4.52 -5.97
N LYS A 86 -0.52 5.68 -5.37
CA LYS A 86 0.82 6.20 -5.14
C LYS A 86 1.32 5.78 -3.76
N VAL A 87 2.55 5.31 -3.65
CA VAL A 87 3.20 5.07 -2.35
C VAL A 87 3.54 6.41 -1.70
N ILE A 88 2.99 6.65 -0.50
CA ILE A 88 3.31 7.83 0.31
C ILE A 88 4.47 7.51 1.25
N ARG A 89 4.41 6.34 1.89
CA ARG A 89 5.43 5.84 2.81
C ARG A 89 5.41 4.33 2.80
N ALA A 90 6.57 3.70 2.90
CA ALA A 90 6.70 2.26 3.06
C ALA A 90 7.82 1.92 4.05
N GLN A 91 7.72 0.76 4.68
CA GLN A 91 8.79 0.22 5.52
C GLN A 91 8.71 -1.31 5.63
N GLY A 92 9.87 -1.97 5.63
CA GLY A 92 9.95 -3.37 6.02
C GLY A 92 9.67 -3.59 7.52
N PHE A 93 8.79 -4.52 7.86
CA PHE A 93 8.56 -4.93 9.24
C PHE A 93 9.64 -5.94 9.69
N LEU A 94 10.56 -5.47 10.54
CA LEU A 94 11.68 -6.26 11.07
C LEU A 94 11.26 -6.99 12.36
N ALA A 95 11.40 -8.32 12.38
CA ALA A 95 11.24 -9.11 13.59
C ALA A 95 12.19 -10.30 13.60
N GLY A 96 12.90 -10.49 14.72
CA GLY A 96 13.93 -11.54 14.83
C GLY A 96 15.02 -11.40 13.76
N ASN A 97 15.49 -10.17 13.53
CA ASN A 97 16.52 -9.79 12.56
C ASN A 97 16.20 -10.16 11.10
N ARG A 98 14.91 -10.31 10.76
CA ARG A 98 14.45 -10.55 9.39
C ARG A 98 13.23 -9.71 9.06
N ILE A 99 13.17 -9.20 7.83
CA ILE A 99 11.97 -8.54 7.31
C ILE A 99 10.94 -9.60 7.00
N LEU A 100 9.77 -9.49 7.61
CA LEU A 100 8.70 -10.47 7.47
C LEU A 100 7.68 -10.09 6.38
N TYR A 101 7.42 -8.80 6.23
CA TYR A 101 6.56 -8.21 5.20
C TYR A 101 6.93 -6.72 5.02
N VAL A 102 6.41 -6.10 3.98
CA VAL A 102 6.47 -4.64 3.79
C VAL A 102 5.08 -4.08 4.03
N TRP A 103 5.00 -3.01 4.81
CA TRP A 103 3.77 -2.21 4.90
C TRP A 103 3.97 -0.88 4.20
N ALA A 104 2.88 -0.33 3.68
CA ALA A 104 2.88 1.01 3.10
C ALA A 104 1.58 1.76 3.37
N VAL A 105 1.70 3.08 3.43
CA VAL A 105 0.58 4.01 3.29
C VAL A 105 0.53 4.43 1.84
N LEU A 106 -0.62 4.21 1.24
CA LEU A 106 -0.91 4.50 -0.15
C LEU A 106 -1.92 5.63 -0.24
N ARG A 107 -1.89 6.36 -1.35
CA ARG A 107 -2.94 7.29 -1.75
C ARG A 107 -3.56 6.82 -3.06
N GLU A 108 -4.86 6.59 -3.09
CA GLU A 108 -5.60 6.28 -4.32
C GLU A 108 -5.54 7.47 -5.28
N LEU A 109 -5.32 7.19 -6.56
CA LEU A 109 -5.36 8.19 -7.62
C LEU A 109 -6.76 8.19 -8.27
N PRO A 110 -7.30 9.36 -8.67
CA PRO A 110 -8.55 9.39 -9.40
C PRO A 110 -8.42 8.54 -10.67
N GLY A 111 -9.38 7.65 -10.89
CA GLY A 111 -9.44 6.90 -12.14
C GLY A 111 -9.63 7.87 -13.32
N GLU A 112 -9.04 7.57 -14.47
CA GLU A 112 -9.41 8.26 -15.70
C GLU A 112 -10.89 7.95 -15.95
N GLU A 113 -11.78 8.88 -15.61
CA GLU A 113 -13.13 8.89 -16.17
C GLU A 113 -12.94 9.05 -17.67
N THR A 114 -13.09 7.96 -18.44
CA THR A 114 -13.38 8.05 -19.87
C THR A 114 -14.64 8.90 -19.98
N ASP A 115 -14.43 10.18 -20.29
CA ASP A 115 -15.46 11.15 -20.60
C ASP A 115 -16.24 10.57 -21.78
N GLY A 116 -17.36 9.91 -21.46
CA GLY A 116 -18.30 9.37 -22.42
C GLY A 116 -19.04 10.53 -23.07
N GLY A 117 -18.35 11.21 -23.99
CA GLY A 117 -18.96 12.19 -24.87
C GLY A 117 -19.99 11.51 -25.76
N ILE A 118 -21.26 11.80 -25.50
CA ILE A 118 -22.37 11.66 -26.45
C ILE A 118 -22.60 13.02 -27.08
#